data_AF-A0A3D3ZR08-F1
#
_entry.id   AF-A0A3D3ZR08-F1
#
_cell.length_a   1.000
_cell.length_b   1.000
_cell.length_c   1.000
_cell.angle_alpha   90.00
_cell.angle_beta   90.00
_cell.angle_gamma   90.00
#
_symmetry.space_group_name_H-M   'P 1'
#
loop_
_entity.id
_entity.type
_entity.pdbx_description
1 polymer ?
#
loop_
_entity_poly.entity_id
_entity_poly.type
_entity_poly.pdbx_seq_one_letter_code
_entity_poly.pdbx_strand_id
1 'polypeptide(L)'
;MCSACGFPTRPGHWTDAGADTAGDRIRLKLSRARVLAKILTPYGFTAHAPGQVPGFTLSSFTGKTVIVPDLEALWDAAAQQIGAPIDPLDPRFTGDA
;
A
#
# COMPACT_ATOMS: atom_id res chain seq x y z
N MET A 1 -10.82 5.46 17.21
CA MET A 1 -9.86 6.59 17.21
C MET A 1 -8.60 6.11 16.51
N CYS A 2 -8.00 6.88 15.62
CA CYS A 2 -6.77 6.46 14.93
C CYS A 2 -5.61 6.48 15.93
N SER A 3 -4.91 5.35 16.09
CA SER A 3 -3.81 5.21 17.05
C SER A 3 -2.61 6.10 16.76
N ALA A 4 -2.48 6.62 15.54
CA ALA A 4 -1.34 7.43 15.12
C ALA A 4 -1.52 8.96 15.37
N CYS A 5 -2.75 9.48 15.36
CA CYS A 5 -2.98 10.93 15.38
C CYS A 5 -4.16 11.41 16.24
N GLY A 6 -4.88 10.51 16.92
CA GLY A 6 -5.96 10.88 17.82
C GLY A 6 -7.25 11.40 17.16
N PHE A 7 -7.30 11.51 15.83
CA PHE A 7 -8.50 11.90 15.11
C PHE A 7 -9.58 10.79 15.16
N PRO A 8 -10.89 11.16 15.21
CA PRO A 8 -11.96 10.18 15.11
C PRO A 8 -11.83 9.42 13.79
N THR A 9 -11.64 8.11 13.89
CA THR A 9 -11.69 7.20 12.76
C THR A 9 -13.12 7.19 12.24
N ARG A 10 -13.35 7.81 11.09
CA ARG A 10 -14.52 7.54 10.26
C ARG A 10 -14.53 6.03 9.94
N PRO A 11 -15.69 5.38 9.74
CA PRO A 11 -15.73 3.98 9.32
C PRO A 11 -14.86 3.76 8.08
N GLY A 12 -13.86 2.88 8.17
CA GLY A 12 -12.89 2.63 7.10
C GLY A 12 -11.50 2.27 7.63
N HIS A 13 -10.57 1.99 6.69
CA HIS A 13 -9.18 1.69 7.01
C HIS A 13 -8.42 2.97 7.42
N TRP A 14 -7.48 2.87 8.37
CA TRP A 14 -6.78 4.03 8.92
C TRP A 14 -6.02 4.86 7.88
N THR A 15 -5.58 4.23 6.80
CA THR A 15 -4.91 4.89 5.66
C THR A 15 -5.82 5.81 4.84
N ASP A 16 -7.14 5.76 5.06
CA ASP A 16 -8.12 6.62 4.41
C ASP A 16 -8.47 7.86 5.28
N ALA A 17 -7.79 8.02 6.42
CA ALA A 17 -7.97 9.18 7.28
C ALA A 17 -7.69 10.49 6.50
N GLY A 18 -8.57 11.48 6.69
CA GLY A 18 -8.49 12.77 6.00
C GLY A 18 -9.11 12.82 4.59
N ALA A 19 -9.74 11.74 4.11
CA ALA A 19 -10.53 11.75 2.88
C ALA A 19 -12.03 11.91 3.13
N ASP A 20 -12.55 13.12 2.94
CA ASP A 20 -13.95 13.43 3.18
C ASP A 20 -14.85 13.05 2.00
N THR A 21 -14.37 13.23 0.77
CA THR A 21 -15.11 12.92 -0.45
C THR A 21 -14.67 11.59 -1.08
N ALA A 22 -15.47 11.06 -2.02
CA ALA A 22 -15.08 9.91 -2.82
C ALA A 22 -13.83 10.21 -3.68
N GLY A 23 -13.71 11.44 -4.18
CA GLY A 23 -12.54 11.90 -4.92
C GLY A 23 -11.26 11.89 -4.07
N ASP A 24 -11.35 12.34 -2.81
CA ASP A 24 -10.22 12.33 -1.88
C ASP A 24 -9.74 10.90 -1.61
N ARG A 25 -10.67 9.96 -1.42
CA ARG A 25 -10.35 8.55 -1.21
C ARG A 25 -9.60 7.96 -2.40
N ILE A 26 -10.06 8.24 -3.62
CA ILE A 26 -9.39 7.80 -4.85
C ILE A 26 -7.99 8.44 -4.94
N ARG A 27 -7.87 9.74 -4.68
CA ARG A 27 -6.58 10.46 -4.70
C ARG A 27 -5.60 9.89 -3.67
N LEU A 28 -6.04 9.63 -2.44
CA LEU A 28 -5.20 8.99 -1.41
C LEU A 28 -4.78 7.57 -1.80
N LYS A 29 -5.69 6.77 -2.39
CA LYS A 29 -5.35 5.42 -2.89
C LYS A 29 -4.28 5.48 -3.98
N LEU A 30 -4.45 6.35 -4.98
CA LEU A 30 -3.47 6.53 -6.06
C LEU A 30 -2.13 7.08 -5.54
N SER A 31 -2.16 7.95 -4.54
CA SER A 31 -0.94 8.43 -3.88
C SER A 31 -0.18 7.28 -3.20
N ARG A 32 -0.87 6.43 -2.45
CA ARG A 32 -0.28 5.24 -1.81
C ARG A 32 0.28 4.27 -2.84
N ALA A 33 -0.47 3.95 -3.90
CA ALA A 33 0.00 3.07 -4.96
C ALA A 33 1.31 3.58 -5.62
N ARG A 34 1.46 4.90 -5.79
CA ARG A 34 2.71 5.49 -6.30
C ARG A 34 3.89 5.33 -5.34
N VAL A 35 3.67 5.47 -4.03
CA VAL A 35 4.73 5.23 -3.02
C VAL A 35 5.11 3.75 -3.00
N LEU A 36 4.11 2.85 -2.97
CA LEU A 36 4.32 1.41 -3.01
C LEU A 36 5.10 0.98 -4.25
N ALA A 37 4.78 1.52 -5.42
CA ALA A 37 5.51 1.20 -6.65
C ALA A 37 7.02 1.49 -6.52
N LYS A 38 7.42 2.59 -5.87
CA LYS A 38 8.85 2.91 -5.65
C LYS A 38 9.55 1.87 -4.78
N ILE A 39 8.88 1.38 -3.74
CA ILE A 39 9.44 0.41 -2.79
C ILE A 39 9.46 -0.99 -3.41
N LEU A 40 8.41 -1.36 -4.14
CA LEU A 40 8.19 -2.72 -4.64
C LEU A 40 8.90 -3.03 -5.97
N THR A 41 9.14 -2.02 -6.81
CA THR A 41 9.77 -2.22 -8.14
C THR A 41 11.14 -2.91 -8.04
N PRO A 42 12.06 -2.52 -7.13
CA PRO A 42 13.33 -3.22 -6.95
C PRO A 42 13.21 -4.70 -6.57
N TYR A 43 12.06 -5.10 -6.01
CA TYR A 43 11.76 -6.49 -5.65
C TYR A 43 11.02 -7.26 -6.75
N GLY A 44 10.80 -6.65 -7.93
CA GLY A 44 10.09 -7.28 -9.03
C GLY A 44 8.56 -7.29 -8.88
N PHE A 45 8.01 -6.41 -8.04
CA PHE A 45 6.57 -6.26 -7.83
C PHE A 45 6.05 -4.89 -8.26
N THR A 46 4.78 -4.87 -8.66
CA THR A 46 4.02 -3.64 -8.90
C THR A 46 2.74 -3.69 -8.07
N ALA A 47 2.40 -2.58 -7.41
CA ALA A 47 1.14 -2.42 -6.72
C ALA A 47 0.23 -1.43 -7.45
N HIS A 48 -1.02 -1.82 -7.65
CA HIS A 48 -2.04 -0.98 -8.28
C HIS A 48 -3.25 -0.80 -7.35
N ALA A 49 -3.89 0.37 -7.42
CA ALA A 49 -5.17 0.60 -6.77
C ALA A 49 -6.30 0.16 -7.74
N PRO A 50 -7.15 -0.82 -7.39
CA PRO A 50 -8.23 -1.31 -8.24
C PRO A 50 -9.43 -0.33 -8.23
N GLY A 51 -9.23 0.89 -8.72
CA GLY A 51 -10.28 1.90 -8.89
C GLY A 51 -11.17 2.10 -7.66
N GLN A 52 -12.45 1.75 -7.78
CA GLN A 52 -13.45 1.87 -6.71
C GLN A 52 -13.37 0.75 -5.67
N VAL A 53 -12.71 -0.38 -5.98
CA VAL A 53 -12.61 -1.53 -5.07
C VAL A 53 -11.63 -1.21 -3.93
N PRO A 54 -11.92 -1.62 -2.68
CA PRO A 54 -10.96 -1.57 -1.58
C PRO A 54 -9.71 -2.41 -1.86
N GLY A 55 -8.60 -2.06 -1.20
CA GLY A 55 -7.36 -2.83 -1.27
C GLY A 55 -6.45 -2.49 -2.44
N PHE A 56 -5.59 -3.45 -2.79
CA PHE A 56 -4.53 -3.32 -3.78
C PHE A 56 -4.43 -4.58 -4.63
N THR A 57 -3.95 -4.42 -5.86
CA THR A 57 -3.52 -5.52 -6.72
C THR A 57 -2.00 -5.57 -6.70
N LEU A 58 -1.42 -6.67 -6.21
CA LEU A 58 0.01 -6.94 -6.24
C LEU A 58 0.31 -7.88 -7.41
N SER A 59 1.14 -7.42 -8.35
CA SER A 59 1.58 -8.20 -9.50
C SER A 59 3.09 -8.41 -9.45
N SER A 60 3.54 -9.61 -9.78
CA SER A 60 4.96 -9.98 -9.87
C SER A 60 5.42 -10.04 -11.34
N PHE A 61 6.72 -9.92 -11.58
CA PHE A 61 7.30 -10.08 -12.92
C PHE A 61 7.05 -11.48 -13.53
N THR A 62 6.82 -12.51 -12.71
CA THR A 62 6.49 -13.87 -13.17
C THR A 62 5.01 -14.02 -13.58
N GLY A 63 4.22 -12.94 -13.52
CA GLY A 63 2.81 -12.92 -13.93
C GLY A 63 1.82 -13.27 -12.82
N LYS A 64 2.28 -13.70 -11.63
CA LYS A 64 1.38 -13.93 -10.49
C LYS A 64 0.80 -12.60 -10.03
N THR A 65 -0.53 -12.55 -9.92
CA THR A 65 -1.29 -11.38 -9.44
C THR A 65 -2.22 -11.79 -8.31
N VAL A 66 -2.25 -11.00 -7.23
CA VAL A 66 -3.12 -11.21 -6.06
C VAL A 66 -3.79 -9.91 -5.68
N ILE A 67 -5.09 -9.97 -5.35
CA ILE A 67 -5.83 -8.84 -4.79
C ILE A 67 -5.79 -8.99 -3.28
N VAL A 68 -5.34 -7.95 -2.58
CA VAL A 68 -5.20 -7.90 -1.13
C VAL A 68 -6.07 -6.79 -0.54
N PRO A 69 -6.68 -7.00 0.64
CA PRO A 69 -7.69 -6.08 1.19
C PRO A 69 -7.12 -4.75 1.69
N ASP A 70 -5.86 -4.72 2.12
CA ASP A 70 -5.25 -3.59 2.82
C ASP A 70 -3.71 -3.58 2.65
N LEU A 71 -3.07 -2.67 3.38
CA LEU A 71 -1.62 -2.47 3.32
C LEU A 71 -0.87 -3.56 4.08
N GLU A 72 -1.39 -4.07 5.19
CA GLU A 72 -0.74 -5.16 5.94
C GLU A 72 -0.68 -6.43 5.07
N ALA A 73 -1.80 -6.83 4.49
CA ALA A 73 -1.88 -8.00 3.61
C ALA A 73 -1.01 -7.87 2.35
N LEU A 74 -0.76 -6.65 1.87
CA LEU A 74 0.15 -6.40 0.77
C LEU A 74 1.60 -6.76 1.13
N TRP A 75 2.06 -6.35 2.32
CA TRP A 75 3.41 -6.65 2.78
C TRP A 75 3.59 -8.13 3.03
N ASP A 76 2.60 -8.78 3.65
CA ASP A 76 2.61 -10.24 3.86
C ASP A 76 2.67 -10.99 2.52
N ALA A 77 1.84 -10.60 1.54
CA ALA A 77 1.81 -11.25 0.23
C ALA A 77 3.11 -11.09 -0.54
N ALA A 78 3.77 -9.93 -0.43
CA ALA A 78 5.07 -9.68 -1.06
C ALA A 78 6.19 -10.47 -0.35
N ALA A 79 6.22 -10.43 0.99
CA ALA A 79 7.20 -11.15 1.79
C ALA A 79 7.14 -12.67 1.58
N GLN A 80 5.94 -13.24 1.48
CA GLN A 80 5.74 -14.66 1.17
C GLN A 80 6.28 -15.05 -0.21
N GLN A 81 6.19 -14.16 -1.21
CA GLN A 81 6.68 -14.44 -2.56
C GLN A 81 8.20 -14.30 -2.67
N ILE A 82 8.81 -13.39 -1.91
CA ILE A 82 10.28 -13.22 -1.84
C ILE A 82 10.93 -14.28 -0.95
N GLY A 83 10.22 -14.72 0.09
CA GLY A 83 10.77 -15.56 1.17
C GLY A 83 11.46 -14.76 2.28
N ALA A 84 11.31 -13.43 2.30
CA ALA A 84 11.88 -12.54 3.31
C ALA A 84 11.00 -11.29 3.51
N PRO A 85 10.95 -10.69 4.72
CA PRO A 85 10.22 -9.45 4.93
C PRO A 85 10.84 -8.29 4.13
N ILE A 86 9.99 -7.41 3.63
CA ILE A 86 10.40 -6.14 3.01
C ILE A 86 10.43 -5.07 4.09
N ASP A 87 11.55 -4.38 4.24
CA ASP A 87 11.64 -3.18 5.07
C ASP A 87 11.26 -1.94 4.23
N PRO A 88 10.08 -1.33 4.45
CA PRO A 88 9.67 -0.12 3.73
C PRO A 88 10.41 1.15 4.20
N LEU A 89 11.12 1.09 5.32
CA LEU A 89 11.90 2.19 5.90
C LEU A 89 13.41 2.02 5.66
N ASP A 90 13.81 1.06 4.83
CA ASP A 90 15.20 0.90 4.42
C ASP A 90 15.75 2.23 3.86
N PRO A 91 16.94 2.70 4.31
CA PRO A 91 17.52 3.98 3.92
C PRO A 91 17.58 4.22 2.40
N ARG A 92 17.62 3.15 1.59
CA ARG A 92 17.53 3.25 0.13
C ARG A 92 16.26 3.96 -0.38
N PHE A 93 15.21 4.02 0.44
CA PHE A 93 13.91 4.60 0.09
C PHE A 93 13.63 5.92 0.83
N THR A 94 14.30 6.20 1.95
CA THR A 94 14.08 7.41 2.76
C THR A 94 15.03 8.55 2.43
N GLY A 95 16.17 8.27 1.79
CA GLY A 95 17.15 9.28 1.39
C GLY A 95 18.17 9.66 2.48
N ASP A 96 18.21 8.91 3.59
CA ASP A 96 19.14 9.10 4.72
C ASP A 96 20.51 8.42 4.48
N ALA A 97 21.08 8.56 3.28
CA ALA A 97 22.36 7.96 2.90
C ALA A 97 23.57 8.85 3.19
#